data_AF-A0ABD1KD07-F1
#
_entry.id   AF-A0ABD1KD07-F1
#
_cell.length_a   1.000
_cell.length_b   1.000
_cell.length_c   1.000
_cell.angle_alpha   90.00
_cell.angle_beta   90.00
_cell.angle_gamma   90.00
#
_symmetry.space_group_name_H-M   'P 1'
#
loop_
_entity.id
_entity.type
_entity.pdbx_description
1 polymer ?
#
loop_
_entity_poly.entity_id
_entity_poly.type
_entity_poly.pdbx_seq_one_letter_code
_entity_poly.pdbx_strand_id
1 'polypeptide(L)'
;MQAVRWSLRASTRLAVKSAGLTEQNARQLPFLNRMLYSHVRDSRAPAQPHGCQLSSRTLLDLGFTETQAESVCEGVIKALGKRSDSYDMSTIMALLVLGLNSSSIVKIFDKSPGLYAEKGPVVQQRIQNLSKLGLVEGCIQRVISHYPQILIIPAKNVNTAVQFLKTKCLFTSQHVREILRDSPQVVEEDLNDVEYKFQYAYFRMGVKQPDMVKARLFKVDMEELRCRHCFLERRGFYQTPDKKGQTLIVNPKLKDFLAAPEEVYLAQFAKATKEELDVFRALLAREDKDEGIKEEYWRIEEGESEGEEDMIDFQRGNMGSSGYEKRKRK
;
A
#
# COMPACT_ATOMS: atom_id res chain seq x y z
N MET A 1 -6.85 37.99 -36.41
CA MET A 1 -8.02 37.12 -36.70
C MET A 1 -7.62 36.09 -37.72
N GLN A 2 -7.37 34.84 -37.32
CA GLN A 2 -7.40 33.68 -38.23
C GLN A 2 -7.92 32.47 -37.44
N ALA A 3 -9.06 31.97 -37.88
CA ALA A 3 -9.69 30.75 -37.40
C ALA A 3 -9.15 29.57 -38.23
N VAL A 4 -8.65 28.52 -37.58
CA VAL A 4 -8.30 27.28 -38.26
C VAL A 4 -9.31 26.20 -37.86
N ARG A 5 -10.12 25.84 -38.85
CA ARG A 5 -11.08 24.75 -38.86
C ARG A 5 -10.35 23.41 -38.70
N TRP A 6 -10.86 22.59 -37.80
CA TRP A 6 -10.50 21.18 -37.68
C TRP A 6 -11.31 20.36 -38.69
N SER A 7 -10.65 19.55 -39.52
CA SER A 7 -11.31 18.46 -40.25
C SER A 7 -10.71 17.13 -39.83
N LEU A 8 -11.58 16.24 -39.34
CA LEU A 8 -11.31 14.84 -39.09
C LEU A 8 -10.86 14.14 -40.38
N ARG A 9 -9.78 13.37 -40.30
CA ARG A 9 -9.61 12.16 -41.11
C ARG A 9 -9.45 10.97 -40.17
N ALA A 10 -10.50 10.16 -40.10
CA ALA A 10 -10.44 8.80 -39.62
C ALA A 10 -9.84 7.92 -40.72
N SER A 11 -8.87 7.07 -40.38
CA SER A 11 -8.70 5.79 -41.07
C SER A 11 -7.92 4.81 -40.18
N THR A 12 -8.69 3.98 -39.49
CA THR A 12 -8.60 2.51 -39.49
C THR A 12 -7.22 1.88 -39.73
N ARG A 13 -6.67 1.23 -38.70
CA ARG A 13 -6.19 -0.17 -38.73
C ARG A 13 -5.59 -0.53 -37.36
N LEU A 14 -6.32 -1.35 -36.61
CA LEU A 14 -5.86 -2.46 -35.75
C LEU A 14 -7.09 -2.94 -34.95
N ALA A 15 -8.05 -3.51 -35.67
CA ALA A 15 -9.22 -4.16 -35.12
C ALA A 15 -9.12 -5.66 -35.40
N VAL A 16 -8.24 -6.38 -34.69
CA VAL A 16 -8.26 -7.84 -34.64
C VAL A 16 -7.72 -8.28 -33.26
N LYS A 17 -8.54 -9.03 -32.50
CA LYS A 17 -8.30 -9.65 -31.17
C LYS A 17 -8.70 -8.90 -29.87
N SER A 18 -9.84 -8.19 -29.84
CA SER A 18 -10.54 -7.92 -28.55
C SER A 18 -12.03 -8.28 -28.52
N ALA A 19 -12.59 -8.74 -29.65
CA ALA A 19 -14.03 -9.01 -29.77
C ALA A 19 -14.49 -10.27 -29.02
N GLY A 20 -13.64 -11.31 -28.92
CA GLY A 20 -14.02 -12.58 -28.27
C GLY A 20 -14.17 -12.49 -26.74
N LEU A 21 -13.44 -11.58 -26.08
CA LEU A 21 -13.51 -11.38 -24.62
C LEU A 21 -14.67 -10.47 -24.20
N THR A 22 -15.21 -9.66 -25.12
CA THR A 22 -16.26 -8.67 -24.82
C THR A 22 -17.68 -9.23 -25.02
N GLU A 23 -17.90 -10.11 -25.99
CA GLU A 23 -19.23 -10.72 -26.20
C GLU A 23 -19.60 -11.75 -25.13
N GLN A 24 -18.64 -12.51 -24.61
CA GLN A 24 -18.89 -13.52 -23.58
C GLN A 24 -19.28 -12.86 -22.24
N ASN A 25 -18.62 -11.75 -21.88
CA ASN A 25 -18.97 -10.91 -20.73
C ASN A 25 -20.35 -10.24 -20.89
N ALA A 26 -20.70 -9.79 -22.11
CA ALA A 26 -21.99 -9.13 -22.36
C ALA A 26 -23.21 -10.07 -22.21
N ARG A 27 -23.04 -11.38 -22.46
CA ARG A 27 -24.08 -12.40 -22.25
C ARG A 27 -24.20 -12.86 -20.79
N GLN A 28 -23.11 -12.77 -20.02
CA GLN A 28 -23.08 -13.21 -18.61
C GLN A 28 -23.63 -12.14 -17.66
N LEU A 29 -23.39 -10.86 -17.91
CA LEU A 29 -23.81 -9.76 -17.02
C LEU A 29 -25.30 -9.73 -16.65
N PRO A 30 -26.27 -9.98 -17.57
CA PRO A 30 -27.69 -10.03 -17.21
C PRO A 30 -28.03 -11.22 -16.30
N PHE A 31 -27.37 -12.37 -16.50
CA PHE A 31 -27.53 -13.57 -15.67
C PHE A 31 -26.92 -13.37 -14.28
N LEU A 32 -25.72 -12.77 -14.21
CA LEU A 32 -25.03 -12.45 -12.96
C LEU A 32 -25.82 -11.39 -12.15
N ASN A 33 -26.37 -10.36 -12.81
CA ASN A 33 -27.23 -9.36 -12.17
C ASN A 33 -28.53 -9.98 -11.63
N ARG A 34 -29.19 -10.86 -12.38
CA ARG A 34 -30.41 -11.53 -11.93
C ARG A 34 -30.21 -12.37 -10.67
N MET A 35 -29.04 -12.97 -10.48
CA MET A 35 -28.69 -13.69 -9.24
C MET A 35 -28.35 -12.80 -8.05
N LEU A 36 -27.85 -11.57 -8.27
CA LEU A 36 -27.49 -10.64 -7.19
C LEU A 36 -28.69 -9.83 -6.67
N TYR A 37 -29.66 -9.51 -7.53
CA TYR A 37 -30.78 -8.62 -7.19
C TYR A 37 -32.03 -9.32 -6.64
N SER A 38 -32.02 -10.64 -6.41
CA SER A 38 -33.13 -11.34 -5.73
C SER A 38 -33.26 -11.02 -4.22
N HIS A 39 -32.49 -10.07 -3.69
CA HIS A 39 -32.46 -9.72 -2.27
C HIS A 39 -32.91 -8.30 -1.94
N VAL A 40 -33.53 -7.56 -2.86
CA VAL A 40 -34.07 -6.21 -2.56
C VAL A 40 -35.49 -6.05 -3.14
N ARG A 41 -36.50 -6.25 -2.27
CA ARG A 41 -37.97 -6.10 -2.46
C ARG A 41 -38.63 -7.24 -3.28
N ASP A 42 -39.70 -7.92 -2.85
CA ASP A 42 -40.89 -7.50 -2.09
C ASP A 42 -41.36 -8.54 -1.05
N SER A 43 -41.97 -8.04 0.02
CA SER A 43 -42.69 -8.84 1.03
C SER A 43 -44.04 -9.32 0.49
N ARG A 44 -44.14 -10.62 0.14
CA ARG A 44 -45.30 -11.53 0.30
C ARG A 44 -45.20 -12.72 -0.67
N ALA A 45 -44.52 -13.78 -0.24
CA ALA A 45 -44.73 -15.19 -0.57
C ALA A 45 -43.57 -16.00 0.05
N PRO A 46 -43.76 -17.26 0.51
CA PRO A 46 -42.68 -18.05 1.05
C PRO A 46 -41.83 -18.61 -0.10
N ALA A 47 -40.99 -17.77 -0.68
CA ALA A 47 -39.92 -18.22 -1.57
C ALA A 47 -38.76 -18.69 -0.69
N GLN A 48 -38.44 -19.99 -0.77
CA GLN A 48 -37.23 -20.51 -0.16
C GLN A 48 -36.01 -19.75 -0.70
N PRO A 49 -35.03 -19.40 0.13
CA PRO A 49 -33.83 -18.72 -0.32
C PRO A 49 -32.98 -19.72 -1.13
N HIS A 50 -33.09 -19.68 -2.45
CA HIS A 50 -32.16 -20.37 -3.33
C HIS A 50 -30.82 -19.61 -3.31
N GLY A 51 -29.99 -19.87 -2.30
CA GLY A 51 -28.57 -19.58 -2.39
C GLY A 51 -28.01 -20.32 -3.59
N CYS A 52 -27.20 -19.64 -4.42
CA CYS A 52 -26.54 -20.28 -5.56
C CYS A 52 -25.54 -21.32 -5.01
N GLN A 53 -25.93 -22.60 -5.07
CA GLN A 53 -25.13 -23.72 -4.56
C GLN A 53 -23.90 -23.93 -5.44
N LEU A 54 -22.72 -23.99 -4.82
CA LEU A 54 -21.46 -24.39 -5.45
C LEU A 54 -21.55 -25.86 -5.92
N SER A 55 -21.89 -26.07 -7.19
CA SER A 55 -21.70 -27.34 -7.88
C SER A 55 -20.59 -27.19 -8.92
N SER A 56 -19.80 -28.24 -9.15
CA SER A 56 -18.78 -28.25 -10.22
C SER A 56 -19.40 -27.83 -11.57
N ARG A 57 -20.62 -28.28 -11.86
CA ARG A 57 -21.38 -27.89 -13.05
C ARG A 57 -21.65 -26.38 -13.13
N THR A 58 -22.01 -25.73 -12.02
CA THR A 58 -22.21 -24.27 -11.98
C THR A 58 -20.93 -23.53 -12.32
N LEU A 59 -19.77 -23.99 -11.84
CA LEU A 59 -18.47 -23.38 -12.17
C LEU A 59 -18.14 -23.54 -13.65
N LEU A 60 -18.42 -24.71 -14.25
CA LEU A 60 -18.26 -24.93 -15.69
C LEU A 60 -19.14 -23.98 -16.51
N ASP A 61 -20.40 -23.79 -16.12
CA ASP A 61 -21.33 -22.87 -16.77
C ASP A 61 -20.87 -21.40 -16.68
N LEU A 62 -20.12 -21.05 -15.62
CA LEU A 62 -19.49 -19.74 -15.42
C LEU A 62 -18.15 -19.58 -16.17
N GLY A 63 -17.70 -20.60 -16.91
CA GLY A 63 -16.47 -20.55 -17.71
C GLY A 63 -15.21 -20.97 -16.97
N PHE A 64 -15.33 -21.70 -15.86
CA PHE A 64 -14.20 -22.41 -15.26
C PHE A 64 -13.94 -23.72 -16.03
N THR A 65 -12.68 -24.13 -16.12
CA THR A 65 -12.34 -25.48 -16.58
C THR A 65 -12.61 -26.51 -15.47
N GLU A 66 -12.69 -27.80 -15.81
CA GLU A 66 -12.91 -28.87 -14.83
C GLU A 66 -11.88 -28.87 -13.71
N THR A 67 -10.59 -28.77 -14.05
CA THR A 67 -9.50 -28.71 -13.06
C THR A 67 -9.57 -27.47 -12.16
N GLN A 68 -10.01 -26.34 -12.70
CA GLN A 68 -10.22 -25.12 -11.93
C GLN A 68 -11.42 -25.24 -10.98
N ALA A 69 -12.51 -25.87 -11.44
CA ALA A 69 -13.69 -26.09 -10.63
C ALA A 69 -13.38 -27.02 -9.45
N GLU A 70 -12.65 -28.11 -9.70
CA GLU A 70 -12.16 -29.03 -8.67
C GLU A 70 -11.28 -28.32 -7.64
N SER A 71 -10.31 -27.54 -8.10
CA SER A 71 -9.41 -26.78 -7.22
C SER A 71 -10.16 -25.81 -6.30
N VAL A 72 -11.15 -25.07 -6.85
CA VAL A 72 -11.99 -24.16 -6.06
C VAL A 72 -12.83 -24.93 -5.04
N CYS A 73 -13.46 -26.03 -5.44
CA CYS A 73 -14.24 -26.86 -4.53
C CYS A 73 -13.38 -27.44 -3.39
N GLU A 74 -12.18 -27.93 -3.70
CA GLU A 74 -11.24 -28.44 -2.70
C GLU A 74 -10.80 -27.33 -1.73
N GLY A 75 -10.51 -26.13 -2.24
CA GLY A 75 -10.16 -24.96 -1.43
C GLY A 75 -11.26 -24.59 -0.43
N VAL A 76 -12.53 -24.58 -0.89
CA VAL A 76 -13.69 -24.32 -0.03
C VAL A 76 -13.83 -25.40 1.06
N ILE A 77 -13.68 -26.68 0.72
CA ILE A 77 -13.74 -27.79 1.68
C ILE A 77 -12.67 -27.62 2.76
N LYS A 78 -11.43 -27.30 2.37
CA LYS A 78 -10.32 -27.08 3.31
C LYS A 78 -10.58 -25.89 4.24
N ALA A 79 -11.09 -24.77 3.71
CA ALA A 79 -11.31 -23.56 4.49
C ALA A 79 -12.45 -23.68 5.51
N LEU A 80 -13.53 -24.38 5.16
CA LEU A 80 -14.75 -24.43 5.99
C LEU A 80 -14.86 -25.71 6.84
N GLY A 81 -13.96 -26.68 6.66
CA GLY A 81 -13.87 -27.91 7.46
C GLY A 81 -15.12 -28.81 7.40
N LYS A 82 -16.07 -28.53 6.51
CA LYS A 82 -17.33 -29.26 6.35
C LYS A 82 -17.54 -29.62 4.89
N ARG A 83 -17.88 -30.89 4.64
CA ARG A 83 -18.61 -31.30 3.44
C ARG A 83 -20.05 -30.84 3.63
N SER A 84 -20.37 -29.64 3.19
CA SER A 84 -21.75 -29.19 3.09
C SER A 84 -22.11 -29.22 1.61
N ASP A 85 -23.30 -29.71 1.28
CA ASP A 85 -23.77 -29.82 -0.11
C ASP A 85 -24.08 -28.45 -0.74
N SER A 86 -23.91 -27.36 0.00
CA SER A 86 -24.23 -25.99 -0.41
C SER A 86 -23.18 -25.01 0.11
N TYR A 87 -22.21 -24.67 -0.74
CA TYR A 87 -21.29 -23.57 -0.45
C TYR A 87 -21.72 -22.28 -1.14
N ASP A 88 -21.44 -21.16 -0.49
CA ASP A 88 -21.82 -19.82 -0.94
C ASP A 88 -20.98 -19.37 -2.13
N MET A 89 -21.61 -19.26 -3.31
CA MET A 89 -21.00 -18.75 -4.55
C MET A 89 -20.78 -17.25 -4.58
N SER A 90 -21.34 -16.51 -3.63
CA SER A 90 -21.50 -15.06 -3.75
C SER A 90 -20.16 -14.32 -3.88
N THR A 91 -19.07 -14.85 -3.32
CA THR A 91 -17.72 -14.27 -3.48
C THR A 91 -17.18 -14.46 -4.90
N ILE A 92 -17.33 -15.65 -5.50
CA ILE A 92 -16.92 -15.90 -6.89
C ILE A 92 -17.73 -15.02 -7.84
N MET A 93 -19.05 -14.96 -7.62
CA MET A 93 -19.95 -14.09 -8.39
C MET A 93 -19.56 -12.62 -8.29
N ALA A 94 -19.14 -12.18 -7.11
CA ALA A 94 -18.68 -10.82 -6.91
C ALA A 94 -17.43 -10.48 -7.72
N LEU A 95 -16.49 -11.42 -7.80
CA LEU A 95 -15.26 -11.28 -8.58
C LEU A 95 -15.54 -11.34 -10.10
N LEU A 96 -16.48 -12.18 -10.54
CA LEU A 96 -16.92 -12.23 -11.94
C LEU A 96 -17.59 -10.92 -12.37
N VAL A 97 -18.46 -10.35 -11.53
CA VAL A 97 -19.12 -9.05 -11.80
C VAL A 97 -18.11 -7.90 -11.84
N LEU A 98 -17.03 -8.00 -11.06
CA LEU A 98 -15.90 -7.08 -11.17
C LEU A 98 -15.13 -7.23 -12.50
N GLY A 99 -15.42 -8.24 -13.31
CA GLY A 99 -14.78 -8.48 -14.61
C GLY A 99 -13.53 -9.36 -14.55
N LEU A 100 -13.28 -10.05 -13.43
CA LEU A 100 -12.20 -11.04 -13.33
C LEU A 100 -12.61 -12.34 -14.01
N ASN A 101 -11.71 -12.93 -14.80
CA ASN A 101 -11.95 -14.23 -15.42
C ASN A 101 -11.68 -15.40 -14.44
N SER A 102 -12.17 -16.60 -14.78
CA SER A 102 -12.01 -17.83 -13.99
C SER A 102 -10.55 -18.11 -13.61
N SER A 103 -9.62 -18.00 -14.55
CA SER A 103 -8.19 -18.21 -14.31
C SER A 103 -7.59 -17.23 -13.29
N SER A 104 -8.00 -15.96 -13.35
CA SER A 104 -7.58 -14.95 -12.36
C SER A 104 -8.19 -15.20 -11.00
N ILE A 105 -9.45 -15.62 -10.94
CA ILE A 105 -10.16 -15.92 -9.69
C ILE A 105 -9.49 -17.09 -8.96
N VAL A 106 -9.13 -18.17 -9.65
CA VAL A 106 -8.40 -19.29 -9.04
C VAL A 106 -7.08 -18.81 -8.43
N LYS A 107 -6.28 -18.03 -9.18
CA LYS A 107 -5.03 -17.47 -8.67
C LYS A 107 -5.21 -16.54 -7.47
N ILE A 108 -6.35 -15.83 -7.41
CA ILE A 108 -6.70 -14.96 -6.27
C ILE A 108 -6.93 -15.81 -5.02
N PHE A 109 -7.70 -16.89 -5.14
CA PHE A 109 -7.95 -17.80 -4.03
C PHE A 109 -6.69 -18.56 -3.59
N ASP A 110 -5.82 -18.96 -4.52
CA ASP A 110 -4.54 -19.59 -4.20
C ASP A 110 -3.64 -18.67 -3.37
N LYS A 111 -3.63 -17.37 -3.71
CA LYS A 111 -2.86 -16.35 -2.98
C LYS A 111 -3.47 -15.95 -1.65
N SER A 112 -4.79 -16.01 -1.53
CA SER A 112 -5.50 -15.62 -0.31
C SER A 112 -6.62 -16.61 0.01
N PRO A 113 -6.28 -17.76 0.62
CA PRO A 113 -7.26 -18.78 0.98
C PRO A 113 -8.31 -18.30 1.97
N GLY A 114 -8.02 -17.25 2.76
CA GLY A 114 -8.99 -16.64 3.67
C GLY A 114 -10.24 -16.12 2.95
N LEU A 115 -10.17 -15.81 1.65
CA LEU A 115 -11.32 -15.39 0.86
C LEU A 115 -12.40 -16.46 0.74
N TYR A 116 -12.07 -17.74 0.93
CA TYR A 116 -13.07 -18.82 0.96
C TYR A 116 -14.01 -18.71 2.17
N ALA A 117 -13.59 -18.03 3.24
CA ALA A 117 -14.42 -17.80 4.43
C ALA A 117 -15.26 -16.51 4.32
N GLU A 118 -14.94 -15.64 3.36
CA GLU A 118 -15.64 -14.37 3.17
C GLU A 118 -16.93 -14.53 2.37
N LYS A 119 -17.95 -13.75 2.75
CA LYS A 119 -19.24 -13.73 2.04
C LYS A 119 -19.24 -12.67 0.94
N GLY A 120 -19.91 -12.96 -0.17
CA GLY A 120 -19.99 -12.06 -1.32
C GLY A 120 -20.46 -10.64 -1.02
N PRO A 121 -21.48 -10.41 -0.17
CA PRO A 121 -21.88 -9.06 0.22
C PRO A 121 -20.77 -8.27 0.93
N VAL A 122 -19.94 -8.95 1.75
CA VAL A 122 -18.79 -8.33 2.42
C VAL A 122 -17.73 -7.97 1.40
N VAL A 123 -17.38 -8.91 0.51
CA VAL A 123 -16.42 -8.67 -0.58
C VAL A 123 -16.88 -7.53 -1.50
N GLN A 124 -18.16 -7.48 -1.85
CA GLN A 124 -18.75 -6.38 -2.62
C GLN A 124 -18.64 -5.05 -1.90
N GLN A 125 -18.94 -5.01 -0.60
CA GLN A 125 -18.75 -3.80 0.21
C GLN A 125 -17.30 -3.33 0.19
N ARG A 126 -16.32 -4.24 0.24
CA ARG A 126 -14.88 -3.92 0.17
C ARG A 126 -14.48 -3.36 -1.20
N ILE A 127 -14.95 -3.97 -2.28
CA ILE A 127 -14.77 -3.47 -3.66
C ILE A 127 -15.36 -2.05 -3.81
N GLN A 128 -16.56 -1.82 -3.27
CA GLN A 128 -17.19 -0.50 -3.27
C GLN A 128 -16.41 0.51 -2.43
N ASN A 129 -15.81 0.11 -1.30
CA ASN A 129 -14.95 0.98 -0.52
C ASN A 129 -13.73 1.43 -1.34
N LEU A 130 -13.03 0.50 -2.00
CA LEU A 130 -11.91 0.81 -2.90
C LEU A 130 -12.34 1.76 -4.03
N SER A 131 -13.54 1.57 -4.57
CA SER A 131 -14.12 2.46 -5.58
C SER A 131 -14.33 3.88 -5.04
N LYS A 132 -14.84 4.03 -3.81
CA LYS A 132 -15.02 5.33 -3.14
C LYS A 132 -13.71 6.05 -2.84
N LEU A 133 -12.61 5.31 -2.72
CA LEU A 133 -11.26 5.87 -2.61
C LEU A 133 -10.72 6.39 -3.96
N GLY A 134 -11.50 6.23 -5.03
CA GLY A 134 -11.24 6.72 -6.38
C GLY A 134 -10.46 5.75 -7.26
N LEU A 135 -10.30 4.48 -6.83
CA LEU A 135 -9.81 3.43 -7.71
C LEU A 135 -10.90 3.08 -8.73
N VAL A 136 -10.59 3.19 -10.02
CA VAL A 136 -11.49 2.73 -11.09
C VAL A 136 -11.45 1.21 -11.23
N GLU A 137 -12.46 0.61 -11.85
CA GLU A 137 -12.64 -0.84 -11.99
C GLU A 137 -11.36 -1.58 -12.40
N GLY A 138 -10.69 -1.15 -13.47
CA GLY A 138 -9.44 -1.76 -13.93
C GLY A 138 -8.27 -1.66 -12.94
N CYS A 139 -8.24 -0.59 -12.12
CA CYS A 139 -7.27 -0.49 -11.03
C CYS A 139 -7.62 -1.46 -9.89
N ILE A 140 -8.90 -1.60 -9.55
CA ILE A 140 -9.37 -2.53 -8.51
C ILE A 140 -9.07 -3.97 -8.93
N GLN A 141 -9.37 -4.35 -10.17
CA GLN A 141 -9.02 -5.67 -10.73
C GLN A 141 -7.52 -5.95 -10.59
N ARG A 142 -6.67 -4.97 -10.92
CA ARG A 142 -5.20 -5.11 -10.80
C ARG A 142 -4.77 -5.28 -9.34
N VAL A 143 -5.28 -4.45 -8.44
CA VAL A 143 -4.97 -4.53 -7.01
C VAL A 143 -5.35 -5.90 -6.47
N ILE A 144 -6.58 -6.37 -6.69
CA ILE A 144 -7.05 -7.67 -6.18
C ILE A 144 -6.26 -8.83 -6.81
N SER A 145 -5.89 -8.74 -8.09
CA SER A 145 -5.10 -9.80 -8.75
C SER A 145 -3.70 -9.95 -8.16
N HIS A 146 -3.10 -8.85 -7.68
CA HIS A 146 -1.75 -8.84 -7.10
C HIS A 146 -1.76 -8.99 -5.58
N TYR A 147 -2.76 -8.43 -4.90
CA TYR A 147 -2.88 -8.34 -3.46
C TYR A 147 -4.34 -8.60 -3.01
N PRO A 148 -4.84 -9.85 -3.18
CA PRO A 148 -6.23 -10.20 -2.91
C PRO A 148 -6.65 -10.07 -1.44
N GLN A 149 -5.71 -10.13 -0.50
CA GLN A 149 -5.96 -9.96 0.94
C GLN A 149 -6.61 -8.62 1.28
N ILE A 150 -6.50 -7.60 0.43
CA ILE A 150 -7.18 -6.30 0.62
C ILE A 150 -8.70 -6.44 0.78
N LEU A 151 -9.28 -7.53 0.27
CA LEU A 151 -10.71 -7.83 0.38
C LEU A 151 -11.09 -8.47 1.73
N ILE A 152 -10.12 -8.98 2.48
CA ILE A 152 -10.31 -9.53 3.83
C ILE A 152 -10.12 -8.43 4.88
N ILE A 153 -9.23 -7.48 4.61
CA ILE A 153 -8.93 -6.37 5.53
C ILE A 153 -10.20 -5.54 5.80
N PRO A 154 -10.50 -5.19 7.07
CA PRO A 154 -11.59 -4.30 7.39
C PRO A 154 -11.49 -2.95 6.68
N ALA A 155 -12.60 -2.46 6.11
CA ALA A 155 -12.64 -1.17 5.43
C ALA A 155 -12.15 0.00 6.30
N LYS A 156 -12.33 -0.09 7.62
CA LYS A 156 -11.82 0.88 8.59
C LYS A 156 -10.30 1.00 8.52
N ASN A 157 -9.57 -0.11 8.46
CA ASN A 157 -8.10 -0.11 8.44
C ASN A 157 -7.57 0.55 7.16
N VAL A 158 -8.15 0.17 6.01
CA VAL A 158 -7.84 0.80 4.71
C VAL A 158 -8.10 2.31 4.78
N ASN A 159 -9.22 2.73 5.36
CA ASN A 159 -9.56 4.14 5.50
C ASN A 159 -8.61 4.88 6.46
N THR A 160 -8.19 4.25 7.55
CA THR A 160 -7.19 4.80 8.48
C THR A 160 -5.86 5.05 7.76
N ALA A 161 -5.33 4.05 7.04
CA ALA A 161 -4.09 4.19 6.27
C ALA A 161 -4.19 5.31 5.21
N VAL A 162 -5.32 5.38 4.49
CA VAL A 162 -5.59 6.47 3.53
C VAL A 162 -5.59 7.84 4.20
N GLN A 163 -6.26 7.99 5.35
CA GLN A 163 -6.29 9.26 6.07
C GLN A 163 -4.93 9.63 6.61
N PHE A 164 -4.16 8.64 7.09
CA PHE A 164 -2.79 8.82 7.53
C PHE A 164 -1.91 9.37 6.40
N LEU A 165 -1.91 8.73 5.23
CA LEU A 165 -1.15 9.19 4.06
C LEU A 165 -1.53 10.61 3.61
N LYS A 166 -2.82 10.98 3.71
CA LYS A 166 -3.28 12.34 3.33
C LYS A 166 -2.91 13.40 4.36
N THR A 167 -3.06 13.10 5.64
CA THR A 167 -3.00 14.11 6.71
C THR A 167 -1.61 14.22 7.34
N LYS A 168 -0.93 13.09 7.55
CA LYS A 168 0.40 13.04 8.15
C LYS A 168 1.50 13.12 7.11
N CYS A 169 1.36 12.39 5.99
CA CYS A 169 2.36 12.41 4.92
C CYS A 169 2.07 13.43 3.80
N LEU A 170 0.94 14.14 3.88
CA LEU A 170 0.53 15.20 2.94
C LEU A 170 0.45 14.74 1.47
N PHE A 171 0.12 13.47 1.23
CA PHE A 171 -0.14 12.98 -0.13
C PHE A 171 -1.50 13.48 -0.64
N THR A 172 -1.55 13.86 -1.92
CA THR A 172 -2.81 14.21 -2.58
C THR A 172 -3.68 12.98 -2.77
N SER A 173 -4.99 13.15 -2.99
CA SER A 173 -5.88 12.02 -3.30
C SER A 173 -5.43 11.24 -4.55
N GLN A 174 -4.80 11.89 -5.53
CA GLN A 174 -4.23 11.19 -6.69
C GLN A 174 -3.02 10.34 -6.30
N HIS A 175 -2.10 10.89 -5.50
CA HIS A 175 -0.95 10.13 -4.99
C HIS A 175 -1.40 8.90 -4.19
N VAL A 176 -2.39 9.04 -3.31
CA VAL A 176 -2.88 7.92 -2.50
C VAL A 176 -3.52 6.84 -3.38
N ARG A 177 -4.25 7.20 -4.44
CA ARG A 177 -4.75 6.20 -5.42
C ARG A 177 -3.61 5.41 -6.07
N GLU A 178 -2.52 6.09 -6.44
CA GLU A 178 -1.35 5.46 -7.05
C GLU A 178 -0.60 4.57 -6.06
N ILE A 179 -0.46 5.01 -4.81
CA ILE A 179 0.12 4.22 -3.72
C ILE A 179 -0.70 2.96 -3.49
N LEU A 180 -2.02 3.05 -3.34
CA LEU A 180 -2.89 1.87 -3.17
C LEU A 180 -2.84 0.91 -4.37
N ARG A 181 -2.62 1.45 -5.58
CA ARG A 181 -2.51 0.64 -6.80
C ARG A 181 -1.20 -0.14 -6.86
N ASP A 182 -0.09 0.50 -6.51
CA ASP A 182 1.26 -0.03 -6.72
C ASP A 182 1.87 -0.69 -5.47
N SER A 183 1.39 -0.32 -4.29
CA SER A 183 1.83 -0.77 -2.96
C SER A 183 0.64 -0.97 -2.01
N PRO A 184 -0.33 -1.85 -2.34
CA PRO A 184 -1.52 -2.08 -1.52
C PRO A 184 -1.22 -2.58 -0.10
N GLN A 185 -0.05 -3.19 0.12
CA GLN A 185 0.40 -3.66 1.44
C GLN A 185 0.55 -2.57 2.50
N VAL A 186 0.66 -1.30 2.09
CA VAL A 186 0.77 -0.16 3.00
C VAL A 186 -0.42 -0.04 3.96
N VAL A 187 -1.55 -0.69 3.66
CA VAL A 187 -2.75 -0.68 4.52
C VAL A 187 -2.65 -1.67 5.70
N GLU A 188 -1.68 -2.58 5.67
CA GLU A 188 -1.37 -3.55 6.74
C GLU A 188 -0.07 -3.21 7.48
N GLU A 189 0.80 -2.38 6.90
CA GLU A 189 2.02 -1.90 7.56
C GLU A 189 1.71 -1.08 8.82
N ASP A 190 2.60 -1.14 9.81
CA ASP A 190 2.51 -0.27 10.99
C ASP A 190 2.63 1.20 10.56
N LEU A 191 1.75 2.05 11.10
CA LEU A 191 1.70 3.45 10.68
C LEU A 191 2.98 4.22 11.05
N ASN A 192 3.69 3.83 12.12
CA ASN A 192 4.97 4.45 12.46
C ASN A 192 6.06 4.05 11.47
N ASP A 193 6.07 2.80 10.98
CA ASP A 193 7.01 2.36 9.94
C ASP A 193 6.74 3.09 8.62
N VAL A 194 5.46 3.25 8.25
CA VAL A 194 5.05 4.05 7.08
C VAL A 194 5.46 5.51 7.26
N GLU A 195 5.29 6.07 8.45
CA GLU A 195 5.70 7.43 8.78
C GLU A 195 7.21 7.60 8.64
N TYR A 196 7.98 6.72 9.25
CA TYR A 196 9.42 6.75 9.26
C TYR A 196 9.99 6.64 7.84
N LYS A 197 9.45 5.73 7.02
CA LYS A 197 9.81 5.58 5.60
C LYS A 197 9.52 6.87 4.81
N PHE A 198 8.37 7.51 5.04
CA PHE A 198 8.04 8.81 4.44
C PHE A 198 8.99 9.92 4.92
N GLN A 199 9.22 10.04 6.23
CA GLN A 199 10.06 11.06 6.83
C GLN A 199 11.50 10.94 6.36
N TYR A 200 12.03 9.71 6.27
CA TYR A 200 13.35 9.46 5.72
C TYR A 200 13.45 9.98 4.27
N ALA A 201 12.52 9.59 3.40
CA ALA A 201 12.53 10.07 2.02
C ALA A 201 12.37 11.61 1.95
N TYR A 202 11.53 12.21 2.80
CA TYR A 202 11.21 13.64 2.74
C TYR A 202 12.32 14.52 3.33
N PHE A 203 12.76 14.21 4.56
CA PHE A 203 13.72 15.01 5.32
C PHE A 203 15.15 14.58 5.07
N ARG A 204 15.42 13.26 5.07
CA ARG A 204 16.79 12.73 4.96
C ARG A 204 17.30 12.67 3.53
N MET A 205 16.44 12.34 2.57
CA MET A 205 16.81 12.29 1.14
C MET A 205 16.43 13.56 0.36
N GLY A 206 15.61 14.44 0.95
CA GLY A 206 15.09 15.66 0.31
C GLY A 206 14.12 15.42 -0.86
N VAL A 207 13.49 14.25 -0.93
CA VAL A 207 12.60 13.85 -2.03
C VAL A 207 11.19 14.40 -1.79
N LYS A 208 10.49 14.82 -2.86
CA LYS A 208 9.09 15.25 -2.79
C LYS A 208 8.12 14.12 -3.12
N GLN A 209 6.90 14.22 -2.61
CA GLN A 209 5.83 13.23 -2.73
C GLN A 209 5.59 12.70 -4.15
N PRO A 210 5.57 13.55 -5.21
CA PRO A 210 5.38 13.04 -6.57
C PRO A 210 6.46 12.05 -7.01
N ASP A 211 7.71 12.26 -6.59
CA ASP A 211 8.82 11.38 -6.96
C ASP A 211 8.86 10.12 -6.10
N MET A 212 8.42 10.20 -4.83
CA MET A 212 8.18 9.02 -3.99
C MET A 212 7.13 8.08 -4.61
N VAL A 213 6.03 8.65 -5.10
CA VAL A 213 4.94 7.89 -5.73
C VAL A 213 5.42 7.27 -7.05
N LYS A 214 6.09 8.04 -7.91
CA LYS A 214 6.68 7.52 -9.17
C LYS A 214 7.69 6.41 -8.93
N ALA A 215 8.43 6.47 -7.83
CA ALA A 215 9.40 5.44 -7.44
C ALA A 215 8.77 4.25 -6.72
N ARG A 216 7.47 4.30 -6.41
CA ARG A 216 6.77 3.29 -5.61
C ARG A 216 7.46 3.04 -4.27
N LEU A 217 7.79 4.12 -3.56
CA LEU A 217 8.55 4.10 -2.30
C LEU A 217 8.06 3.02 -1.31
N PHE A 218 6.74 2.94 -1.09
CA PHE A 218 6.12 1.99 -0.15
C PHE A 218 6.15 0.53 -0.63
N LYS A 219 6.68 0.24 -1.82
CA LYS A 219 6.97 -1.13 -2.26
C LYS A 219 8.34 -1.61 -1.80
N VAL A 220 9.23 -0.69 -1.44
CA VAL A 220 10.60 -1.00 -1.03
C VAL A 220 10.65 -1.03 0.50
N ASP A 221 11.39 -2.00 1.03
CA ASP A 221 11.61 -2.14 2.46
C ASP A 221 12.51 -1.02 2.97
N MET A 222 12.34 -0.66 4.24
CA MET A 222 13.07 0.47 4.84
C MET A 222 14.59 0.24 4.84
N GLU A 223 15.02 -0.99 5.14
CA GLU A 223 16.43 -1.37 5.14
C GLU A 223 17.06 -1.22 3.75
N GLU A 224 16.38 -1.69 2.69
CA GLU A 224 16.86 -1.57 1.31
C GLU A 224 16.89 -0.10 0.85
N LEU A 225 15.87 0.70 1.23
CA LEU A 225 15.85 2.14 0.97
C LEU A 225 17.07 2.83 1.60
N ARG A 226 17.32 2.58 2.90
CA ARG A 226 18.48 3.13 3.62
C ARG A 226 19.79 2.67 3.00
N CYS A 227 19.93 1.37 2.76
CA CYS A 227 21.14 0.78 2.20
C CYS A 227 21.50 1.42 0.87
N ARG A 228 20.58 1.45 -0.10
CA ARG A 228 20.85 2.04 -1.41
C ARG A 228 21.14 3.53 -1.34
N HIS A 229 20.36 4.28 -0.57
CA HIS A 229 20.57 5.71 -0.43
C HIS A 229 21.92 6.04 0.23
N CYS A 230 22.20 5.46 1.41
CA CYS A 230 23.43 5.71 2.15
C CYS A 230 24.67 5.27 1.36
N PHE A 231 24.59 4.17 0.62
CA PHE A 231 25.71 3.71 -0.19
C PHE A 231 26.03 4.69 -1.33
N LEU A 232 25.02 5.17 -2.06
CA LEU A 232 25.24 6.21 -3.08
C LEU A 232 25.76 7.51 -2.47
N GLU A 233 25.23 7.93 -1.33
CA GLU A 233 25.63 9.17 -0.67
C GLU A 233 27.10 9.12 -0.20
N ARG A 234 27.50 8.04 0.49
CA ARG A 234 28.90 7.87 0.95
C ARG A 234 29.89 7.72 -0.20
N ARG A 235 29.42 7.28 -1.36
CA ARG A 235 30.22 7.23 -2.60
C ARG A 235 30.21 8.54 -3.39
N GLY A 236 29.45 9.54 -2.96
CA GLY A 236 29.33 10.82 -3.67
C GLY A 236 28.51 10.75 -4.96
N PHE A 237 27.67 9.72 -5.13
CA PHE A 237 26.73 9.57 -6.24
C PHE A 237 25.30 10.02 -5.90
N TYR A 238 25.06 10.38 -4.64
CA TYR A 238 23.85 11.04 -4.20
C TYR A 238 24.21 12.17 -3.25
N GLN A 239 23.54 13.30 -3.36
CA GLN A 239 23.67 14.41 -2.43
C GLN A 239 22.30 14.83 -1.95
N THR A 240 22.09 14.89 -0.64
CA THR A 240 20.85 15.42 -0.09
C THR A 240 20.66 16.88 -0.56
N PRO A 241 19.53 17.22 -1.23
CA PRO A 241 19.29 18.56 -1.72
C PRO A 241 19.30 19.62 -0.62
N ASP A 242 19.77 20.82 -0.95
CA ASP A 242 19.75 21.97 -0.04
C ASP A 242 18.32 22.50 0.22
N LYS A 243 18.20 23.59 0.99
CA LYS A 243 16.89 24.23 1.29
C LYS A 243 16.14 24.70 0.04
N LYS A 244 16.82 24.92 -1.08
CA LYS A 244 16.24 25.30 -2.38
C LYS A 244 15.98 24.09 -3.27
N GLY A 245 16.29 22.88 -2.81
CA GLY A 245 16.20 21.65 -3.58
C GLY A 245 17.31 21.48 -4.60
N GLN A 246 18.46 22.15 -4.42
CA GLN A 246 19.59 22.11 -5.33
C GLN A 246 20.69 21.16 -4.82
N THR A 247 21.41 20.57 -5.76
CA THR A 247 22.55 19.68 -5.51
C THR A 247 23.72 20.09 -6.40
N LEU A 248 24.95 19.82 -5.96
CA LEU A 248 26.17 20.07 -6.75
C LEU A 248 26.34 19.03 -7.86
N ILE A 249 25.89 17.80 -7.58
CA ILE A 249 25.83 16.70 -8.54
C ILE A 249 24.39 16.43 -8.94
N VAL A 250 24.16 15.91 -10.14
CA VAL A 250 22.82 15.48 -10.56
C VAL A 250 22.52 14.13 -9.93
N ASN A 251 21.62 14.10 -8.93
CA ASN A 251 21.21 12.85 -8.32
C ASN A 251 20.50 11.93 -9.32
N PRO A 252 20.69 10.60 -9.22
CA PRO A 252 19.88 9.65 -9.96
C PRO A 252 18.41 9.76 -9.54
N LYS A 253 17.49 9.56 -10.48
CA LYS A 253 16.06 9.61 -10.16
C LYS A 253 15.72 8.44 -9.27
N LEU A 254 14.91 8.70 -8.24
CA LEU A 254 14.54 7.70 -7.23
C LEU A 254 13.98 6.40 -7.85
N LYS A 255 13.12 6.53 -8.86
CA LYS A 255 12.50 5.40 -9.57
C LYS A 255 13.50 4.52 -10.34
N ASP A 256 14.66 5.07 -10.70
CA ASP A 256 15.62 4.39 -11.57
C ASP A 256 16.53 3.47 -10.75
N PHE A 257 16.86 3.85 -9.51
CA PHE A 257 17.79 3.08 -8.67
C PHE A 257 17.12 2.30 -7.53
N LEU A 258 15.96 2.71 -6.98
CA LEU A 258 15.38 2.00 -5.84
C LEU A 258 14.87 0.59 -6.20
N ALA A 259 14.15 0.47 -7.31
CA ALA A 259 13.54 -0.79 -7.74
C ALA A 259 14.40 -1.56 -8.76
N ALA A 260 15.63 -1.10 -9.04
CA ALA A 260 16.53 -1.80 -9.95
C ALA A 260 16.99 -3.14 -9.35
N PRO A 261 17.20 -4.19 -10.16
CA PRO A 261 17.95 -5.37 -9.71
C PRO A 261 19.32 -4.97 -9.15
N GLU A 262 19.82 -5.70 -8.16
CA GLU A 262 21.07 -5.39 -7.45
C GLU A 262 22.25 -5.22 -8.43
N GLU A 263 22.35 -6.08 -9.43
CA GLU A 263 23.41 -6.04 -10.43
C GLU A 263 23.37 -4.76 -11.28
N VAL A 264 22.15 -4.33 -11.64
CA VAL A 264 21.92 -3.08 -12.38
C VAL A 264 22.22 -1.88 -11.49
N TYR A 265 21.79 -1.92 -10.22
CA TYR A 265 22.08 -0.89 -9.23
C TYR A 265 23.59 -0.67 -9.07
N LEU A 266 24.34 -1.75 -8.87
CA LEU A 266 25.79 -1.75 -8.70
C LEU A 266 26.53 -1.26 -9.94
N ALA A 267 26.19 -1.80 -11.12
CA ALA A 267 26.88 -1.46 -12.36
C ALA A 267 26.56 -0.04 -12.86
N GLN A 268 25.31 0.41 -12.75
CA GLN A 268 24.87 1.66 -13.37
C GLN A 268 24.94 2.86 -12.44
N PHE A 269 24.67 2.69 -11.15
CA PHE A 269 24.54 3.79 -10.20
C PHE A 269 25.68 3.81 -9.19
N ALA A 270 25.89 2.71 -8.46
CA ALA A 270 26.85 2.70 -7.37
C ALA A 270 28.31 2.56 -7.84
N LYS A 271 28.56 2.03 -9.04
CA LYS A 271 29.90 1.74 -9.59
C LYS A 271 30.74 0.88 -8.64
N ALA A 272 30.11 -0.14 -8.08
CA ALA A 272 30.64 -0.98 -7.00
C ALA A 272 30.58 -2.47 -7.34
N THR A 273 31.34 -3.28 -6.63
CA THR A 273 31.16 -4.74 -6.66
C THR A 273 30.10 -5.17 -5.64
N LYS A 274 29.66 -6.43 -5.75
CA LYS A 274 28.70 -7.00 -4.79
C LYS A 274 29.31 -7.13 -3.39
N GLU A 275 30.58 -7.52 -3.33
CA GLU A 275 31.32 -7.68 -2.08
C GLU A 275 31.41 -6.36 -1.31
N GLU A 276 31.65 -5.24 -2.01
CA GLU A 276 31.65 -3.91 -1.40
C GLU A 276 30.28 -3.55 -0.79
N LEU A 277 29.19 -3.89 -1.47
CA LEU A 277 27.83 -3.66 -0.96
C LEU A 277 27.50 -4.55 0.24
N ASP A 278 27.90 -5.82 0.20
CA ASP A 278 27.62 -6.76 1.29
C ASP A 278 28.39 -6.39 2.57
N VAL A 279 29.65 -5.97 2.43
CA VAL A 279 30.41 -5.38 3.55
C VAL A 279 29.74 -4.09 4.05
N PHE A 280 29.27 -3.24 3.13
CA PHE A 280 28.57 -2.01 3.51
C PHE A 280 27.27 -2.27 4.28
N ARG A 281 26.46 -3.26 3.86
CA ARG A 281 25.25 -3.69 4.58
C ARG A 281 25.58 -4.10 6.02
N ALA A 282 26.64 -4.89 6.22
CA ALA A 282 27.07 -5.31 7.55
C ALA A 282 27.53 -4.13 8.43
N LEU A 283 28.24 -3.16 7.85
CA LEU A 283 28.65 -1.94 8.56
C LEU A 283 27.45 -1.07 8.93
N LEU A 284 26.51 -0.86 7.99
CA LEU A 284 25.32 -0.05 8.21
C LEU A 284 24.42 -0.67 9.30
N ALA A 285 24.24 -1.99 9.27
CA ALA A 285 23.47 -2.71 10.30
C ALA A 285 24.11 -2.63 11.70
N ARG A 286 25.44 -2.46 11.78
CA ARG A 286 26.14 -2.22 13.05
C ARG A 286 25.93 -0.79 13.53
N GLU A 287 26.06 0.19 12.64
CA GLU A 287 25.81 1.60 12.96
C GLU A 287 24.38 1.81 13.48
N ASP A 288 23.39 1.19 12.85
CA ASP A 288 21.98 1.29 13.28
C ASP A 288 21.75 0.74 14.69
N LYS A 289 22.46 -0.33 15.07
CA LYS A 289 22.42 -0.87 16.44
C LYS A 289 23.07 0.08 17.43
N ASP A 290 24.23 0.62 17.08
CA ASP A 290 24.96 1.56 17.94
C ASP A 290 24.20 2.88 18.13
N GLU A 291 23.47 3.36 17.10
CA GLU A 291 22.57 4.52 17.19
C GLU A 291 21.34 4.22 18.06
N GLY A 292 20.69 3.08 17.87
CA GLY A 292 19.53 2.69 18.68
C GLY A 292 19.86 2.56 20.17
N ILE A 293 21.04 2.03 20.50
CA ILE A 293 21.53 1.96 21.87
C ILE A 293 21.72 3.36 22.46
N LYS A 294 22.31 4.30 21.71
CA LYS A 294 22.52 5.68 22.18
C LYS A 294 21.20 6.41 22.41
N GLU A 295 20.21 6.25 21.52
CA GLU A 295 18.88 6.82 21.72
C GLU A 295 18.18 6.26 22.98
N GLU A 296 18.35 4.96 23.25
CA GLU A 296 17.83 4.33 24.46
C GLU A 296 18.50 4.88 25.73
N TYR A 297 19.83 5.01 25.74
CA TYR A 297 20.56 5.63 26.84
C TYR A 297 20.11 7.08 27.09
N TRP A 298 19.96 7.89 26.04
CA TRP A 298 19.56 9.29 26.17
C TRP A 298 18.14 9.42 26.76
N ARG A 299 17.25 8.52 26.37
CA ARG A 299 15.88 8.48 26.89
C ARG A 299 15.81 8.09 28.36
N ILE A 300 16.74 7.26 28.84
CA ILE A 300 16.85 6.90 30.26
C ILE A 300 17.38 8.10 31.06
N GLU A 301 18.45 8.76 30.58
CA GLU A 301 19.03 9.94 31.26
C GLU A 301 18.04 11.12 31.34
N GLU A 302 17.25 11.38 30.29
CA GLU A 302 16.21 12.43 30.33
C GLU A 302 15.05 12.09 31.28
N GLY A 303 14.73 10.80 31.47
CA GLY A 303 13.67 10.33 32.37
C GLY A 303 14.05 10.32 33.86
N GLU A 304 15.36 10.29 34.18
CA GLU A 304 15.87 10.30 35.55
C GLU A 304 16.12 11.73 36.09
N SER A 305 16.03 12.77 35.24
CA SER A 305 16.28 14.17 35.63
C SER A 305 15.06 14.92 36.23
N GLU A 306 13.88 14.30 36.34
CA GLU A 306 12.66 14.94 36.90
C GLU A 306 12.45 14.71 38.41
N GLY A 307 13.45 14.20 39.14
CA GLY A 307 13.27 13.92 40.56
C GLY A 307 14.55 14.00 41.37
N GLU A 308 15.04 15.21 41.62
CA GLU A 308 15.86 15.57 42.81
C GLU A 308 16.16 17.10 42.83
N GLU A 309 15.17 17.91 43.22
CA GLU A 309 15.42 19.25 43.79
C GLU A 309 14.74 19.35 45.17
N ASP A 310 15.15 18.51 46.11
CA ASP A 310 14.87 18.75 47.53
C ASP A 310 15.89 19.76 48.07
N MET A 311 15.50 21.04 48.07
CA MET A 311 16.16 22.09 48.84
C MET A 311 16.04 21.80 50.34
N ILE A 312 17.12 21.30 50.94
CA ILE A 312 17.26 21.22 52.40
C ILE A 312 17.61 22.62 52.95
N ASP A 313 16.64 23.16 53.67
CA ASP A 313 16.65 24.38 54.48
C ASP A 313 17.78 24.36 55.52
N PHE A 314 18.64 25.39 55.52
CA PHE A 314 19.55 25.69 56.62
C PHE A 314 19.39 27.15 57.04
N GLN A 315 18.39 27.40 57.89
CA GLN A 315 18.29 28.63 58.66
C GLN A 315 19.47 28.77 59.65
N ARG A 316 20.21 29.89 59.56
CA ARG A 316 20.56 30.64 60.78
C ARG A 316 20.94 32.10 60.52
N GLY A 317 20.11 33.01 61.05
CA GLY A 317 20.59 34.11 61.88
C GLY A 317 21.05 35.41 61.20
N ASN A 318 20.08 36.29 60.94
CA ASN A 318 20.04 37.69 61.39
C ASN A 318 21.38 38.46 61.52
N MET A 319 21.57 39.50 60.68
CA MET A 319 21.94 40.88 61.09
C MET A 319 22.20 41.78 59.87
N GLY A 320 21.56 42.94 59.85
CA GLY A 320 22.24 44.18 59.43
C GLY A 320 21.93 44.73 58.04
N SER A 321 21.01 45.69 58.02
CA SER A 321 20.84 46.77 57.04
C SER A 321 22.11 47.19 56.26
N SER A 322 21.98 47.41 54.95
CA SER A 322 22.39 48.65 54.28
C SER A 322 22.02 48.60 52.79
N GLY A 323 21.37 49.67 52.29
CA GLY A 323 20.91 49.80 50.92
C GLY A 323 22.00 50.12 49.89
N TYR A 324 21.63 50.10 48.61
CA TYR A 324 21.69 51.22 47.66
C TYR A 324 21.39 50.73 46.24
N GLU A 325 20.43 51.40 45.60
CA GLU A 325 20.05 51.27 44.19
C GLU A 325 21.13 51.79 43.22
N LYS A 326 21.14 51.16 42.05
CA LYS A 326 21.42 51.68 40.69
C LYS A 326 22.76 52.37 40.43
N ARG A 327 23.50 51.80 39.47
CA ARG A 327 24.13 52.58 38.39
C ARG A 327 24.31 51.76 37.11
N LYS A 328 23.56 52.13 36.08
CA LYS A 328 23.91 51.88 34.67
C LYS A 328 25.27 52.54 34.39
N ARG A 329 26.14 51.87 33.64
CA ARG A 329 27.25 52.52 32.95
C ARG A 329 27.09 52.38 31.44
N LYS A 330 27.41 53.52 30.82
CA LYS A 330 27.29 54.02 29.46
C LYS A 330 27.55 53.01 28.34
#